data_AF-A0A1C6CIG7-F1
#
_entry.id   AF-A0A1C6CIG7-F1
#
_cell.length_a   1.000
_cell.length_b   1.000
_cell.length_c   1.000
_cell.angle_alpha   90.00
_cell.angle_beta   90.00
_cell.angle_gamma   90.00
#
_symmetry.space_group_name_H-M   'P 1'
#
loop_
_entity.id
_entity.type
_entity.pdbx_description
1 polymer ?
#
loop_
_entity_poly.entity_id
_entity_poly.type
_entity_poly.pdbx_seq_one_letter_code
_entity_poly.pdbx_strand_id
1 'polypeptide(L)'
;MKNLEDRLNEAMVTRCYGPDADYKRGYIEALKFALRKHKENWSIKDFEVDLRDTEKNLENFEGEYKEGILSALKFNIKIMEASTSECV
;
A
#
# COMPACT_ATOMS: atom_id res chain seq x y z
N MET A 1 15.52 0.83 -4.50
CA MET A 1 14.99 0.93 -3.11
C MET A 1 14.73 2.37 -2.67
N LYS A 2 15.69 3.31 -2.70
CA LYS A 2 15.43 4.73 -2.34
C LYS A 2 14.22 5.35 -3.07
N ASN A 3 14.11 5.15 -4.39
CA ASN A 3 12.99 5.63 -5.21
C ASN A 3 11.61 5.08 -4.76
N LEU A 4 11.54 3.83 -4.30
CA LEU A 4 10.29 3.22 -3.84
C LEU A 4 9.84 3.81 -2.50
N GLU A 5 10.74 3.89 -1.52
CA GLU A 5 10.42 4.48 -0.21
C GLU A 5 10.02 5.95 -0.34
N ASP A 6 10.72 6.72 -1.18
CA ASP A 6 10.41 8.13 -1.44
C ASP A 6 9.01 8.30 -2.04
N ARG A 7 8.63 7.46 -3.03
CA ARG A 7 7.29 7.48 -3.64
C ARG A 7 6.17 7.09 -2.67
N LEU A 8 6.43 6.16 -1.76
CA LEU A 8 5.47 5.78 -0.73
C LEU A 8 5.30 6.90 0.31
N ASN A 9 6.42 7.55 0.71
CA ASN A 9 6.38 8.71 1.60
C ASN A 9 5.64 9.90 0.97
N GLU A 10 5.89 10.20 -0.31
CA GLU A 10 5.17 11.24 -1.04
C GLU A 10 3.66 10.95 -1.11
N ALA A 11 3.28 9.69 -1.35
CA ALA A 11 1.88 9.28 -1.39
C ALA A 11 1.17 9.47 -0.04
N MET A 12 1.86 9.25 1.10
CA MET A 12 1.30 9.54 2.42
C MET A 12 0.99 11.03 2.61
N VAL A 13 1.74 11.93 1.96
CA VAL A 13 1.55 13.38 2.10
C VAL A 13 0.53 13.92 1.09
N THR A 14 0.60 13.48 -0.17
CA THR A 14 -0.18 14.06 -1.28
C THR A 14 -1.58 13.48 -1.42
N ARG A 15 -1.77 12.18 -1.16
CA ARG A 15 -3.09 11.52 -1.26
C ARG A 15 -3.96 11.68 -0.02
N CYS A 16 -3.46 12.43 0.98
CA CYS A 16 -4.14 12.63 2.25
C CYS A 16 -4.78 14.03 2.40
N TYR A 17 -5.01 14.78 1.32
CA TYR A 17 -5.82 16.00 1.31
C TYR A 17 -7.29 15.67 0.95
N GLY A 18 -8.27 16.05 1.80
CA GLY A 18 -9.72 15.75 1.60
C GLY A 18 -10.52 15.52 2.91
N PRO A 19 -11.86 15.34 2.89
CA PRO A 19 -12.69 15.17 4.10
C PRO A 19 -12.77 13.73 4.65
N ASP A 20 -12.41 12.71 3.87
CA ASP A 20 -12.52 11.31 4.29
C ASP A 20 -11.33 10.92 5.20
N ALA A 21 -11.58 10.89 6.51
CA ALA A 21 -10.56 10.62 7.53
C ALA A 21 -10.26 9.13 7.68
N ASP A 22 -11.27 8.27 7.49
CA ASP A 22 -11.15 6.83 7.72
C ASP A 22 -10.39 6.17 6.56
N TYR A 23 -10.70 6.51 5.31
CA TYR A 23 -9.92 6.06 4.16
C TYR A 23 -8.44 6.40 4.32
N LYS A 24 -8.12 7.65 4.67
CA LYS A 24 -6.74 8.08 4.83
C LYS A 24 -6.03 7.33 5.94
N ARG A 25 -6.71 7.08 7.06
CA ARG A 25 -6.13 6.33 8.16
C ARG A 25 -5.76 4.92 7.69
N GLY A 26 -6.67 4.23 7.01
CA GLY A 26 -6.39 2.90 6.46
C GLY A 26 -5.25 2.92 5.44
N TYR A 27 -5.24 3.92 4.56
CA TYR A 27 -4.22 4.10 3.53
C TYR A 27 -2.82 4.33 4.14
N ILE A 28 -2.69 5.22 5.12
CA ILE A 28 -1.42 5.51 5.81
C ILE A 28 -0.94 4.29 6.61
N GLU A 29 -1.82 3.60 7.31
CA GLU A 29 -1.44 2.41 8.09
C GLU A 29 -0.89 1.30 7.19
N ALA A 30 -1.52 1.06 6.05
CA ALA A 30 -1.05 0.12 5.04
C ALA A 30 0.27 0.54 4.37
N LEU A 31 0.49 1.84 4.09
CA LEU A 31 1.78 2.31 3.57
C LEU A 31 2.91 2.17 4.60
N LYS A 32 2.64 2.46 5.88
CA LYS A 32 3.61 2.22 6.96
C LYS A 32 3.94 0.73 7.10
N PHE A 33 2.95 -0.13 6.93
CA PHE A 33 3.17 -1.58 6.88
C PHE A 33 4.08 -1.96 5.71
N ALA A 34 3.77 -1.50 4.49
CA ALA A 34 4.58 -1.79 3.30
C ALA A 34 6.04 -1.33 3.49
N LEU A 35 6.26 -0.11 4.00
CA LEU A 35 7.61 0.40 4.30
C LEU A 35 8.37 -0.48 5.30
N ARG A 36 7.71 -1.01 6.33
CA ARG A 36 8.35 -1.97 7.25
C ARG A 36 8.70 -3.27 6.53
N LYS A 37 7.77 -3.80 5.72
CA LYS A 37 7.96 -5.05 4.99
C LYS A 37 9.01 -4.98 3.89
N HIS A 38 9.20 -3.83 3.26
CA HIS A 38 10.33 -3.59 2.36
C HIS A 38 11.68 -3.76 3.06
N LYS A 39 11.80 -3.32 4.32
CA LYS A 39 13.02 -3.54 5.13
C LYS A 39 13.24 -4.99 5.52
N GLU A 40 12.18 -5.80 5.48
CA GLU A 40 12.21 -7.26 5.66
C GLU A 40 12.42 -8.00 4.33
N ASN A 41 12.69 -7.29 3.22
CA ASN A 41 12.87 -7.83 1.87
C ASN A 41 11.66 -8.60 1.31
N TRP A 42 10.44 -8.17 1.65
CA TRP A 42 9.23 -8.70 1.00
C TRP A 42 9.26 -8.45 -0.51
N SER A 43 8.97 -9.51 -1.26
CA SER A 43 8.85 -9.48 -2.71
C SER A 43 7.47 -9.01 -3.16
N ILE A 44 7.32 -8.72 -4.45
CA ILE A 44 6.01 -8.41 -5.05
C ILE A 44 5.00 -9.53 -4.76
N LYS A 45 5.43 -10.80 -4.86
CA LYS A 45 4.58 -11.97 -4.60
C LYS A 45 4.09 -12.03 -3.16
N ASP A 46 4.92 -11.63 -2.20
CA ASP A 46 4.53 -11.58 -0.78
C ASP A 46 3.41 -10.55 -0.58
N PHE A 47 3.52 -9.38 -1.22
CA PHE A 47 2.46 -8.37 -1.20
C PHE A 47 1.20 -8.80 -1.97
N GLU A 48 1.31 -9.56 -3.06
CA GLU A 48 0.13 -10.12 -3.76
C GLU A 48 -0.61 -11.17 -2.92
N VAL A 49 0.11 -11.96 -2.12
CA VAL A 49 -0.49 -12.88 -1.15
C VAL A 49 -1.17 -12.09 -0.03
N ASP A 50 -0.47 -11.14 0.57
CA ASP A 50 -1.01 -10.29 1.65
C ASP A 50 -2.24 -9.48 1.22
N LEU A 51 -2.27 -8.98 -0.02
CA LEU A 51 -3.45 -8.32 -0.57
C LEU A 51 -4.65 -9.27 -0.65
N ARG A 52 -4.47 -10.48 -1.19
CA ARG A 52 -5.55 -11.47 -1.28
C ARG A 52 -6.06 -11.91 0.09
N ASP A 53 -5.14 -12.12 1.03
CA ASP A 53 -5.48 -12.48 2.40
C ASP A 53 -6.23 -11.32 3.09
N THR A 54 -5.80 -10.08 2.87
CA THR A 54 -6.47 -8.88 3.39
C THR A 54 -7.86 -8.71 2.78
N GLU A 55 -8.01 -8.89 1.47
CA GLU A 55 -9.33 -8.84 0.80
C GLU A 55 -10.29 -9.87 1.38
N LYS A 56 -9.83 -11.10 1.61
CA LYS A 56 -10.62 -12.18 2.22
C LYS A 56 -10.96 -11.89 3.68
N ASN A 57 -9.99 -11.46 4.48
CA ASN A 57 -10.20 -11.18 5.90
C ASN A 57 -11.14 -9.98 6.13
N LEU A 58 -11.16 -9.04 5.17
CA LEU A 58 -12.01 -7.87 5.22
C LEU A 58 -13.28 -8.01 4.38
N GLU A 59 -13.59 -9.18 3.80
CA GLU A 59 -14.71 -9.36 2.87
C GLU A 59 -16.04 -8.83 3.42
N ASN A 60 -16.33 -9.14 4.69
CA ASN A 60 -17.56 -8.72 5.38
C ASN A 60 -17.46 -7.37 6.12
N PHE A 61 -16.32 -6.68 6.01
CA PHE A 61 -16.17 -5.35 6.56
C PHE A 61 -16.53 -4.31 5.49
N GLU A 62 -17.40 -3.38 5.85
CA GLU A 62 -17.73 -2.22 5.02
C GLU A 62 -17.14 -0.97 5.67
N GLY A 63 -16.67 -0.03 4.84
CA GLY A 63 -16.17 1.26 5.32
C GLY A 63 -14.94 1.77 4.58
N GLU A 64 -14.84 3.09 4.51
CA GLU A 64 -13.78 3.84 3.84
C GLU A 64 -12.39 3.43 4.34
N TYR A 65 -12.24 3.08 5.63
CA TYR A 65 -11.00 2.57 6.20
C TYR A 65 -10.44 1.32 5.50
N LYS A 66 -11.30 0.33 5.20
CA LYS A 66 -10.91 -0.88 4.46
C LYS A 66 -10.48 -0.51 3.05
N GLU A 67 -11.22 0.36 2.39
CA GLU A 67 -10.91 0.80 1.02
C GLU A 67 -9.54 1.50 0.97
N GLY A 68 -9.21 2.26 2.01
CA GLY A 68 -7.90 2.86 2.21
C GLY A 68 -6.78 1.83 2.26
N ILE A 69 -6.92 0.79 3.09
CA ILE A 69 -5.95 -0.30 3.21
C ILE A 69 -5.73 -0.98 1.85
N LEU A 70 -6.81 -1.42 1.20
CA LEU A 70 -6.74 -2.14 -0.06
C LEU A 70 -6.12 -1.28 -1.18
N SER A 71 -6.47 0.01 -1.22
CA SER A 71 -5.92 0.95 -2.19
C SER A 71 -4.42 1.16 -2.02
N ALA A 72 -3.93 1.26 -0.76
CA ALA A 72 -2.51 1.42 -0.47
C ALA A 72 -1.69 0.18 -0.83
N LEU A 73 -2.20 -1.03 -0.54
CA LEU A 73 -1.53 -2.29 -0.92
C LEU A 73 -1.42 -2.43 -2.45
N LYS A 74 -2.53 -2.17 -3.17
CA LYS A 74 -2.54 -2.15 -4.65
C LYS A 74 -1.58 -1.12 -5.22
N PHE A 75 -1.53 0.07 -4.62
CA PHE A 75 -0.60 1.11 -5.02
C PHE A 75 0.86 0.72 -4.81
N ASN A 76 1.19 0.12 -3.67
CA ASN A 76 2.52 -0.39 -3.39
C ASN A 76 2.98 -1.42 -4.45
N ILE A 77 2.15 -2.43 -4.73
CA ILE A 77 2.42 -3.45 -5.76
C ILE A 77 2.70 -2.79 -7.10
N LYS A 78 1.82 -1.87 -7.54
CA LYS A 78 2.00 -1.14 -8.81
C LYS A 78 3.31 -0.35 -8.88
N ILE A 79 3.76 0.26 -7.78
CA ILE A 79 5.05 0.97 -7.77
C ILE A 79 6.21 -0.03 -7.86
N MET A 80 6.13 -1.14 -7.14
CA MET A 80 7.19 -2.17 -7.19
C MET A 80 7.34 -2.72 -8.60
N GLU A 81 6.23 -3.07 -9.26
CA GLU A 81 6.22 -3.53 -10.65
C GLU A 81 6.88 -2.52 -11.59
N ALA A 82 6.47 -1.25 -11.51
CA ALA A 82 7.06 -0.17 -12.31
C ALA A 82 8.57 -0.02 -12.07
N SER A 83 9.01 -0.17 -10.81
CA SER A 83 10.42 -0.05 -10.43
C SER A 83 11.25 -1.27 -10.87
N THR A 84 10.63 -2.44 -11.07
CA THR A 84 11.30 -3.63 -11.62
C THR A 84 11.45 -3.57 -13.14
N SER A 85 10.54 -2.90 -13.84
CA SER A 85 10.59 -2.73 -15.29
C SER A 85 11.64 -1.72 -15.78
N GLU A 86 12.10 -0.82 -14.92
CA GLU A 86 13.15 0.17 -15.25
C GLU A 86 14.59 -0.41 -15.24
N CYS A 87 14.74 -1.71 -15.03
CA CYS A 87 16.03 -2.43 -15.02
C CYS A 87 16.24 -3.39 -16.21
N VAL A 88 15.45 -3.28 -17.29
CA VAL A 88 15.60 -4.07 -18.53
C VAL A 88 16.02 -3.21 -19.71
#